data_AF-A0A9P9BIV9-F1
#
_entry.id   AF-A0A9P9BIV9-F1
#
_cell.length_a   1.000
_cell.length_b   1.000
_cell.length_c   1.000
_cell.angle_alpha   90.00
_cell.angle_beta   90.00
_cell.angle_gamma   90.00
#
_symmetry.space_group_name_H-M   'P 1'
#
loop_
_entity.id
_entity.type
_entity.pdbx_description
1 polymer ?
#
loop_
_entity_poly.entity_id
_entity_poly.type
_entity_poly.pdbx_seq_one_letter_code
_entity_poly.pdbx_strand_id
1 'polypeptide(L)'
;MDESEDDGGSFELRSRIIVLMADLCKGPSSRLKFLVLSRYTADINKALHKYWKTSRQLNHLVLERENSGDIETLVENGLSGLRHAISMYESDTENDDEDGDGIMFDAGTSNTFNFPISRTDTGHSLQESLVFSRIRNYLIANSDGVILWVKLAIQTFMARVRRGFYKLEDLEADMKSLPKEIIDFYKLTIADLEARYPPEELQRTRTALMWVVGASAIRSLALGELYEALCVPTATAESNQTRCNLDPIANSPTRIHAKSWLAFYRQLRVRCGPLLEVIIPPSRETGSSFRKDTEINPHFTIQLLHRTVKDFLMSADESGSLAFTQNDADNLVWQTMHTYLDLALPKDAVGYCPVPASEDHDMFGAPNVVPAMVEYLENKNLLEFVLTAVPEDDLLPHLMIFERSFFPPLMEIAGTDWDQMLQEVSFSYFYYACHRGLARAMTNLLSMASVLLVSWPTLLRYGALATALKRCSSQFRNAAVSTDGPAVQPADAAPHQILSDRAPRPGRPTARR
;
A
#
# COMPACT_ATOMS: atom_id res chain seq x y z
N MET A 1 -12.40 22.91 5.46
CA MET A 1 -12.01 24.22 4.92
C MET A 1 -10.74 23.94 4.16
N ASP A 2 -10.79 23.90 2.84
CA ASP A 2 -9.56 23.66 2.09
C ASP A 2 -8.76 24.96 2.06
N GLU A 3 -7.50 24.89 2.48
CA GLU A 3 -6.61 26.06 2.61
C GLU A 3 -5.88 26.36 1.29
N SER A 4 -6.02 25.51 0.27
CA SER A 4 -5.32 25.64 -1.01
C SER A 4 -5.96 26.62 -2.00
N GLU A 5 -7.18 27.09 -1.74
CA GLU A 5 -7.88 28.07 -2.58
C GLU A 5 -7.95 29.41 -1.85
N ASP A 6 -6.84 30.13 -1.82
CA ASP A 6 -6.68 31.42 -1.14
C ASP A 6 -7.03 32.60 -2.07
N ASP A 7 -8.11 32.47 -2.84
CA ASP A 7 -8.74 33.62 -3.49
C ASP A 7 -9.35 34.49 -2.39
N GLY A 8 -8.96 35.77 -2.30
CA GLY A 8 -9.15 36.67 -1.15
C GLY A 8 -10.55 36.78 -0.50
N GLY A 9 -11.60 36.19 -1.08
CA GLY A 9 -12.90 35.96 -0.42
C GLY A 9 -12.91 34.83 0.62
N SER A 10 -11.91 33.95 0.63
CA SER A 10 -11.80 32.78 1.52
C SER A 10 -11.65 33.16 3.00
N PHE A 11 -10.97 34.27 3.32
CA PHE A 11 -10.76 34.76 4.69
C PHE A 11 -12.07 35.03 5.43
N GLU A 12 -12.96 35.83 4.84
CA GLU A 12 -14.20 36.23 5.51
C GLU A 12 -15.12 35.02 5.72
N LEU A 13 -15.12 34.11 4.74
CA LEU A 13 -15.89 32.89 4.81
C LEU A 13 -15.40 31.98 5.95
N ARG A 14 -14.08 31.72 6.06
CA ARG A 14 -13.50 30.92 7.15
C ARG A 14 -13.84 31.50 8.52
N SER A 15 -13.65 32.81 8.68
CA SER A 15 -13.98 33.50 9.94
C SER A 15 -15.47 33.37 10.29
N ARG A 16 -16.37 33.57 9.32
CA ARG A 16 -17.83 33.39 9.50
C ARG A 16 -18.20 31.97 9.88
N ILE A 17 -17.58 30.96 9.27
CA ILE A 17 -17.85 29.56 9.61
C ILE A 17 -17.41 29.25 11.04
N ILE A 18 -16.22 29.71 11.45
CA ILE A 18 -15.73 29.53 12.83
C ILE A 18 -16.69 30.17 13.84
N VAL A 19 -17.16 31.38 13.54
CA VAL A 19 -18.17 32.10 14.34
C VAL A 19 -19.44 31.27 14.48
N LEU A 20 -19.98 30.77 13.36
CA LEU A 20 -21.21 29.98 13.36
C LEU A 20 -21.05 28.65 14.12
N MET A 21 -19.92 27.95 13.95
CA MET A 21 -19.60 26.76 14.73
C MET A 21 -19.54 27.04 16.23
N ALA A 22 -18.88 28.14 16.61
CA ALA A 22 -18.78 28.54 18.02
C ALA A 22 -20.15 28.87 18.62
N ASP A 23 -21.01 29.57 17.88
CA ASP A 23 -22.34 29.94 18.36
C ASP A 23 -23.27 28.72 18.48
N LEU A 24 -23.17 27.75 17.57
CA LEU A 24 -23.86 26.45 17.67
C LEU A 24 -23.42 25.66 18.92
N CYS A 25 -22.15 25.72 19.30
CA CYS A 25 -21.65 25.08 20.53
C CYS A 25 -22.12 25.78 21.82
N LYS A 26 -22.38 27.09 21.78
CA LYS A 26 -22.81 27.85 22.97
C LYS A 26 -24.28 27.67 23.36
N GLY A 27 -25.09 27.06 22.50
CA GLY A 27 -26.50 26.80 22.80
C GLY A 27 -26.64 26.06 24.14
N PRO A 28 -27.57 26.46 25.04
CA PRO A 28 -27.67 25.89 26.38
C PRO A 28 -28.00 24.39 26.40
N SER A 29 -28.55 23.87 25.30
CA SER A 29 -28.83 22.44 25.08
C SER A 29 -27.90 21.79 24.05
N SER A 30 -26.84 22.50 23.61
CA SER A 30 -25.95 22.00 22.57
C SER A 30 -25.10 20.85 23.09
N ARG A 31 -25.10 19.74 22.37
CA ARG A 31 -24.21 18.60 22.57
C ARG A 31 -23.14 18.53 21.48
N LEU A 32 -23.08 19.53 20.61
CA LEU A 32 -22.17 19.57 19.48
C LEU A 32 -20.75 19.92 19.97
N LYS A 33 -19.78 19.18 19.45
CA LYS A 33 -18.35 19.46 19.64
C LYS A 33 -17.72 19.54 18.25
N PHE A 34 -17.06 20.65 17.96
CA PHE A 34 -16.28 20.79 16.74
C PHE A 34 -14.79 20.60 17.07
N LEU A 35 -14.12 19.80 16.25
CA LEU A 35 -12.66 19.74 16.20
C LEU A 35 -12.25 20.45 14.91
N VAL A 36 -11.52 21.56 15.05
CA VAL A 36 -10.99 22.30 13.90
C VAL A 36 -9.50 22.02 13.81
N LEU A 37 -9.08 21.47 12.68
CA LEU A 37 -7.68 21.22 12.34
C LEU A 37 -7.32 22.17 11.20
N SER A 38 -6.31 23.01 11.40
CA SER A 38 -5.83 23.96 10.40
C SER A 38 -4.33 24.16 10.55
N ARG A 39 -3.66 24.62 9.49
CA ARG A 39 -2.33 25.22 9.64
C ARG A 39 -2.47 26.55 10.39
N TYR A 40 -1.35 27.09 10.87
CA TYR A 40 -1.38 28.43 11.44
C TYR A 40 -1.68 29.43 10.33
N THR A 41 -2.83 30.08 10.44
CA THR A 41 -3.16 31.26 9.66
C THR A 41 -3.63 32.37 10.62
N ALA A 42 -3.18 33.60 10.36
CA ALA A 42 -3.45 34.73 11.26
C ALA A 42 -4.95 35.00 11.44
N ASP A 43 -5.75 34.67 10.42
CA ASP A 43 -7.20 34.85 10.38
C ASP A 43 -7.97 33.87 11.25
N ILE A 44 -7.68 32.57 11.13
CA ILE A 44 -8.26 31.52 11.96
C ILE A 44 -7.89 31.78 13.42
N ASN A 45 -6.62 32.08 13.69
CA ASN A 45 -6.17 32.41 15.03
C ASN A 45 -6.89 33.66 15.58
N LYS A 46 -7.03 34.73 14.79
CA LYS A 46 -7.76 35.94 15.22
C LYS A 46 -9.24 35.65 15.49
N ALA A 47 -9.88 34.85 14.65
CA ALA A 47 -11.27 34.43 14.82
C ALA A 47 -11.44 33.62 16.12
N LEU A 48 -10.64 32.57 16.31
CA LEU A 48 -10.68 31.70 17.49
C LEU A 48 -10.30 32.44 18.78
N HIS A 49 -9.30 33.33 18.74
CA HIS A 49 -8.83 34.09 19.90
C HIS A 49 -9.92 34.98 20.50
N LYS A 50 -10.81 35.55 19.67
CA LYS A 50 -12.00 36.30 20.12
C LYS A 50 -12.90 35.43 21.02
N TYR A 51 -13.09 34.16 20.65
CA TYR A 51 -13.92 33.22 21.39
C TYR A 51 -13.23 32.64 22.61
N TRP A 52 -11.92 32.37 22.50
CA TRP A 52 -11.10 31.94 23.63
C TRP A 52 -11.20 32.92 24.80
N LYS A 53 -11.04 34.22 24.52
CA LYS A 53 -11.17 35.30 25.50
C LYS A 53 -12.56 35.38 26.13
N THR A 54 -13.61 35.14 25.34
CA THR A 54 -15.00 35.39 25.77
C THR A 54 -15.63 34.20 26.50
N SER A 55 -15.32 32.96 26.10
CA SER A 55 -16.12 31.80 26.51
C SER A 55 -15.43 30.77 27.41
N ARG A 56 -14.11 30.78 27.63
CA ARG A 56 -13.35 29.74 28.38
C ARG A 56 -13.61 28.26 27.98
N GLN A 57 -14.52 28.00 27.04
CA GLN A 57 -14.94 26.68 26.56
C GLN A 57 -14.17 26.27 25.30
N LEU A 58 -13.34 27.15 24.74
CA LEU A 58 -12.46 26.79 23.62
C LEU A 58 -11.16 26.22 24.17
N ASN A 59 -10.89 24.96 23.87
CA ASN A 59 -9.57 24.36 24.01
C ASN A 59 -8.77 24.66 22.75
N HIS A 60 -7.64 25.35 22.89
CA HIS A 60 -6.75 25.67 21.78
C HIS A 60 -5.44 24.92 22.01
N LEU A 61 -5.13 23.99 21.10
CA LEU A 61 -3.93 23.18 21.13
C LEU A 61 -3.04 23.59 19.96
N VAL A 62 -1.79 23.97 20.26
CA VAL A 62 -0.79 24.30 19.25
C VAL A 62 0.17 23.11 19.19
N LEU A 63 -0.02 22.25 18.20
CA LEU A 63 0.72 20.98 18.08
C LEU A 63 2.24 21.19 18.11
N GLU A 64 2.75 22.28 17.53
CA GLU A 64 4.18 22.63 17.57
C GLU A 64 4.78 22.58 18.99
N ARG A 65 4.03 23.08 19.98
CA ARG A 65 4.44 23.13 21.39
C ARG A 65 4.20 21.82 22.10
N GLU A 66 3.11 21.15 21.78
CA GLU A 66 2.74 19.86 22.40
C GLU A 66 3.66 18.73 21.93
N ASN A 67 4.20 18.83 20.70
CA ASN A 67 5.04 17.80 20.10
C ASN A 67 6.46 17.73 20.69
N SER A 68 6.87 18.66 21.56
CA SER A 68 8.27 18.72 22.01
C SER A 68 8.74 17.43 22.70
N GLY A 69 7.89 16.84 23.55
CA GLY A 69 8.20 15.57 24.22
C GLY A 69 8.25 14.37 23.27
N ASP A 70 7.37 14.36 22.27
CA ASP A 70 7.37 13.33 21.22
C ASP A 70 8.61 13.46 20.32
N ILE A 71 9.02 14.69 20.00
CA ILE A 71 10.25 14.98 19.25
C ILE A 71 11.47 14.52 20.02
N GLU A 72 11.57 14.84 21.32
CA GLU A 72 12.68 14.36 22.15
C GLU A 72 12.74 12.82 22.15
N THR A 73 11.61 12.16 22.34
CA THR A 73 11.50 10.70 22.32
C THR A 73 11.90 10.13 20.95
N LEU A 74 11.45 10.76 19.86
CA LEU A 74 11.78 10.35 18.50
C LEU A 74 13.27 10.52 18.19
N VAL A 75 13.87 11.63 18.63
CA VAL A 75 15.32 11.89 18.48
C VAL A 75 16.11 10.84 19.25
N GLU A 76 15.78 10.58 20.51
CA GLU A 76 16.48 9.58 21.33
C GLU A 76 16.41 8.18 20.71
N ASN A 77 15.21 7.76 20.28
CA ASN A 77 15.03 6.47 19.62
C ASN A 77 15.80 6.40 18.29
N GLY A 78 15.79 7.48 17.51
CA GLY A 78 16.52 7.57 16.25
C GLY A 78 18.03 7.49 16.43
N LEU A 79 18.58 8.22 17.41
CA LEU A 79 20.00 8.20 17.72
C LEU A 79 20.44 6.86 18.31
N SER A 80 19.61 6.22 19.12
CA SER A 80 19.84 4.85 19.59
C SER A 80 19.92 3.87 18.42
N GLY A 81 18.98 3.96 17.47
CA GLY A 81 19.01 3.18 16.23
C GLY A 81 20.25 3.44 15.38
N LEU A 82 20.71 4.70 15.34
CA LEU A 82 21.94 5.09 14.63
C LEU A 82 23.18 4.48 15.28
N ARG A 83 23.33 4.59 16.61
CA ARG A 83 24.42 3.92 17.35
C ARG A 83 24.46 2.43 17.10
N HIS A 84 23.29 1.79 17.09
CA HIS A 84 23.22 0.36 16.82
C HIS A 84 23.67 0.02 15.40
N ALA A 85 23.23 0.79 14.40
CA ALA A 85 23.67 0.60 13.02
C ALA A 85 25.19 0.79 12.88
N ILE A 86 25.76 1.79 13.58
CA ILE A 86 27.19 2.05 13.66
C ILE A 86 27.93 0.84 14.23
N SER A 87 27.51 0.34 15.40
CA SER A 87 28.16 -0.77 16.11
C SER A 87 28.19 -2.08 15.32
N MET A 88 27.15 -2.37 14.52
CA MET A 88 27.13 -3.59 13.70
C MET A 88 28.22 -3.61 12.63
N TYR A 89 28.63 -2.44 12.11
CA TYR A 89 29.69 -2.38 11.10
C TYR A 89 31.08 -2.56 11.71
N GLU A 90 31.30 -2.17 12.96
CA GLU A 90 32.59 -2.29 13.65
C GLU A 90 32.83 -3.74 14.13
N SER A 91 31.77 -4.49 14.47
CA SER A 91 31.89 -5.88 14.92
C SER A 91 32.20 -6.89 13.81
N ASP A 92 31.84 -6.58 12.56
CA ASP A 92 32.06 -7.49 11.42
C ASP A 92 33.51 -7.47 10.90
N THR A 93 34.34 -6.53 11.35
CA THR A 93 35.72 -6.36 10.86
C THR A 93 36.80 -7.15 11.63
N GLU A 94 36.45 -7.91 12.67
CA GLU A 94 37.45 -8.55 13.56
C GLU A 94 37.39 -10.09 13.66
N ASN A 95 36.58 -10.80 12.87
CA ASN A 95 36.47 -12.28 12.94
C ASN A 95 36.74 -13.00 11.61
N ASP A 96 37.83 -12.65 10.92
CA ASP A 96 38.33 -13.37 9.72
C ASP A 96 39.40 -14.42 10.10
N ASP A 97 39.13 -15.27 11.10
CA ASP A 97 39.90 -16.50 11.33
C ASP A 97 38.98 -17.72 11.14
N GLU A 98 39.16 -18.36 9.98
CA GLU A 98 39.00 -19.81 9.68
C GLU A 98 37.77 -20.55 10.25
N ASP A 99 36.68 -20.63 9.48
CA ASP A 99 36.15 -21.88 8.90
C ASP A 99 34.67 -21.71 8.49
N GLY A 100 34.36 -22.16 7.27
CA GLY A 100 33.14 -21.81 6.56
C GLY A 100 31.83 -22.35 7.14
N ASP A 101 30.80 -21.51 7.12
CA ASP A 101 29.57 -21.79 6.38
C ASP A 101 28.85 -20.46 6.10
N GLY A 102 28.46 -20.23 4.84
CA GLY A 102 28.00 -18.92 4.36
C GLY A 102 26.59 -18.59 4.83
N ILE A 103 26.47 -17.75 5.87
CA ILE A 103 25.20 -17.18 6.31
C ILE A 103 25.05 -15.76 5.74
N MET A 104 24.21 -15.60 4.71
CA MET A 104 23.74 -14.29 4.24
C MET A 104 22.84 -13.65 5.31
N PHE A 105 23.30 -12.59 5.97
CA PHE A 105 22.51 -11.82 6.94
C PHE A 105 21.75 -10.66 6.28
N ASP A 106 20.45 -10.61 6.56
CA ASP A 106 19.46 -9.67 6.02
C ASP A 106 19.31 -8.43 6.94
N ALA A 107 19.52 -7.25 6.36
CA ALA A 107 19.50 -5.97 7.08
C ALA A 107 18.09 -5.37 7.19
N GLY A 108 17.53 -5.44 8.40
CA GLY A 108 16.35 -4.67 8.82
C GLY A 108 16.16 -4.78 10.33
N THR A 109 16.35 -3.71 11.10
CA THR A 109 16.31 -3.64 12.58
C THR A 109 14.94 -3.13 13.08
N SER A 110 14.32 -3.59 14.18
CA SER A 110 14.74 -3.63 15.62
C SER A 110 14.01 -4.75 16.41
N ASN A 111 14.61 -5.61 17.27
CA ASN A 111 15.38 -5.52 18.54
C ASN A 111 14.57 -5.43 19.85
N THR A 112 14.51 -6.57 20.58
CA THR A 112 14.53 -6.67 22.05
C THR A 112 15.22 -7.98 22.44
N PHE A 113 16.49 -7.95 22.84
CA PHE A 113 17.12 -8.99 23.66
C PHE A 113 18.18 -8.36 24.58
N ASN A 114 18.04 -8.63 25.88
CA ASN A 114 19.01 -8.29 26.93
C ASN A 114 20.23 -9.19 26.80
N PHE A 115 21.47 -8.67 26.80
CA PHE A 115 22.68 -9.43 27.18
C PHE A 115 23.90 -8.51 27.43
N PRO A 116 25.01 -9.04 28.00
CA PRO A 116 25.78 -8.38 29.04
C PRO A 116 26.88 -7.46 28.49
N ILE A 117 27.10 -6.38 29.25
CA ILE A 117 28.11 -5.37 29.03
C ILE A 117 29.49 -5.99 29.27
N SER A 118 30.23 -6.28 28.20
CA SER A 118 31.68 -6.47 28.29
C SER A 118 32.38 -5.14 28.03
N ARG A 119 33.14 -4.71 29.02
CA ARG A 119 33.87 -3.44 29.10
C ARG A 119 35.27 -3.63 28.53
N THR A 120 35.64 -2.83 27.52
CA THR A 120 36.97 -2.19 27.38
C THR A 120 37.01 -1.29 26.12
N ASP A 121 36.44 -0.07 26.17
CA ASP A 121 36.87 1.04 25.31
C ASP A 121 36.38 2.40 25.84
N THR A 122 37.15 3.02 26.74
CA THR A 122 36.71 4.24 27.45
C THR A 122 37.04 5.55 26.72
N GLY A 123 37.88 5.52 25.68
CA GLY A 123 38.29 6.71 24.94
C GLY A 123 37.37 7.05 23.77
N HIS A 124 37.09 6.09 22.90
CA HIS A 124 36.21 6.26 21.74
C HIS A 124 34.75 6.57 22.13
N SER A 125 34.29 5.97 23.23
CA SER A 125 32.94 6.16 23.77
C SER A 125 32.62 7.62 24.18
N LEU A 126 33.62 8.38 24.67
CA LEU A 126 33.40 9.77 25.10
C LEU A 126 33.22 10.73 23.92
N GLN A 127 34.07 10.61 22.89
CA GLN A 127 33.97 11.45 21.69
C GLN A 127 32.67 11.16 20.93
N GLU A 128 32.31 9.89 20.78
CA GLU A 128 31.03 9.48 20.20
C GLU A 128 29.86 10.09 20.98
N SER A 129 29.84 9.95 22.31
CA SER A 129 28.78 10.51 23.16
C SER A 129 28.63 12.03 22.99
N LEU A 130 29.74 12.76 22.85
CA LEU A 130 29.72 14.20 22.59
C LEU A 130 29.14 14.55 21.22
N VAL A 131 29.51 13.82 20.15
CA VAL A 131 28.96 14.04 18.79
C VAL A 131 27.45 13.78 18.80
N PHE A 132 27.01 12.67 19.37
CA PHE A 132 25.59 12.35 19.48
C PHE A 132 24.81 13.37 20.31
N SER A 133 25.40 13.90 21.38
CA SER A 133 24.78 14.99 22.15
C SER A 133 24.64 16.27 21.32
N ARG A 134 25.63 16.60 20.48
CA ARG A 134 25.52 17.73 19.53
C ARG A 134 24.41 17.50 18.50
N ILE A 135 24.32 16.30 17.92
CA ILE A 135 23.27 15.94 16.97
C ILE A 135 21.89 16.01 17.63
N ARG A 136 21.73 15.47 18.84
CA ARG A 136 20.49 15.56 19.62
C ARG A 136 20.05 17.01 19.77
N ASN A 137 20.93 17.86 20.29
CA ASN A 137 20.63 19.26 20.56
C ASN A 137 20.27 20.01 19.26
N TYR A 138 20.98 19.72 18.17
CA TYR A 138 20.68 20.30 16.87
C TYR A 138 19.29 19.90 16.35
N LEU A 139 18.95 18.61 16.38
CA LEU A 139 17.67 18.11 15.90
C LEU A 139 16.50 18.69 16.70
N ILE A 140 16.62 18.76 18.02
CA ILE A 140 15.58 19.36 18.88
C ILE A 140 15.43 20.85 18.56
N ALA A 141 16.56 21.59 18.53
CA ALA A 141 16.55 23.04 18.35
C ALA A 141 16.09 23.52 16.97
N ASN A 142 16.21 22.69 15.93
CA ASN A 142 15.81 23.04 14.55
C ASN A 142 14.54 22.31 14.10
N SER A 143 13.88 21.54 14.99
CA SER A 143 12.68 20.79 14.61
C SER A 143 11.46 21.67 14.41
N ASP A 144 11.41 22.85 15.07
CA ASP A 144 10.26 23.78 15.08
C ASP A 144 8.91 23.05 15.25
N GLY A 145 8.86 22.04 16.13
CA GLY A 145 7.66 21.24 16.39
C GLY A 145 7.21 20.31 15.26
N VAL A 146 8.00 20.21 14.17
CA VAL A 146 7.72 19.41 12.98
C VAL A 146 8.32 18.00 13.11
N ILE A 147 7.51 17.06 13.61
CA ILE A 147 7.88 15.63 13.73
C ILE A 147 8.39 15.04 12.41
N LEU A 148 7.77 15.43 11.29
CA LEU A 148 8.12 14.96 9.96
C LEU A 148 9.57 15.31 9.57
N TRP A 149 10.00 16.53 9.88
CA TRP A 149 11.36 17.01 9.60
C TRP A 149 12.39 16.15 10.36
N VAL A 150 12.12 15.90 11.64
CA VAL A 150 12.98 15.05 12.50
C VAL A 150 13.06 13.63 11.95
N LYS A 151 11.93 13.05 11.53
CA LYS A 151 11.86 11.71 10.90
C LYS A 151 12.73 11.66 9.64
N LEU A 152 12.66 12.67 8.77
CA LEU A 152 13.46 12.74 7.54
C LEU A 152 14.96 12.92 7.83
N ALA A 153 15.32 13.78 8.78
CA ALA A 153 16.71 13.99 9.19
C ALA A 153 17.34 12.68 9.72
N ILE A 154 16.67 12.00 10.64
CA ILE A 154 17.12 10.70 11.18
C ILE A 154 17.25 9.65 10.08
N GLN A 155 16.27 9.57 9.17
CA GLN A 155 16.33 8.64 8.05
C GLN A 155 17.50 8.92 7.10
N THR A 156 17.84 10.19 6.90
CA THR A 156 19.00 10.62 6.09
C THR A 156 20.30 10.14 6.71
N PHE A 157 20.48 10.33 8.02
CA PHE A 157 21.64 9.81 8.75
C PHE A 157 21.73 8.28 8.69
N MET A 158 20.62 7.59 8.96
CA MET A 158 20.55 6.13 8.91
C MET A 158 20.87 5.58 7.52
N ALA A 159 20.37 6.23 6.45
CA ALA A 159 20.65 5.83 5.08
C ALA A 159 22.14 5.96 4.75
N ARG A 160 22.81 6.99 5.26
CA ARG A 160 24.23 7.21 5.01
C ARG A 160 25.12 6.22 5.78
N VAL A 161 24.86 5.99 7.06
CA VAL A 161 25.58 4.97 7.84
C VAL A 161 25.48 3.59 7.17
N ARG A 162 24.30 3.24 6.64
CA ARG A 162 24.08 1.98 5.92
C ARG A 162 24.79 1.86 4.56
N ARG A 163 25.24 2.97 3.95
CA ARG A 163 26.02 2.91 2.70
C ARG A 163 27.47 2.46 2.94
N GLY A 164 27.91 2.38 4.20
CA GLY A 164 29.28 2.03 4.59
C GLY A 164 30.24 3.22 4.52
N PHE A 165 31.35 3.13 5.26
CA PHE A 165 32.38 4.16 5.38
C PHE A 165 31.86 5.52 5.89
N TYR A 166 31.58 5.61 7.19
CA TYR A 166 31.30 6.89 7.85
C TYR A 166 32.34 7.17 8.92
N LYS A 167 32.74 8.44 9.04
CA LYS A 167 33.45 8.93 10.22
C LYS A 167 32.49 9.77 11.06
N LEU A 168 32.73 9.83 12.37
CA LEU A 168 31.94 10.66 13.28
C LEU A 168 31.96 12.14 12.88
N GLU A 169 33.08 12.61 12.32
CA GLU A 169 33.21 13.97 11.80
C GLU A 169 32.31 14.22 10.59
N ASP A 170 32.14 13.22 9.72
CA ASP A 170 31.27 13.33 8.54
C ASP A 170 29.81 13.44 8.96
N LEU A 171 29.39 12.70 10.00
CA LEU A 171 28.04 12.77 10.54
C LEU A 171 27.71 14.17 11.10
N GLU A 172 28.68 14.82 11.74
CA GLU A 172 28.52 16.19 12.23
C GLU A 172 28.50 17.22 11.08
N ALA A 173 29.31 17.02 10.04
CA ALA A 173 29.25 17.85 8.84
C ALA A 173 27.88 17.72 8.15
N ASP A 174 27.37 16.49 8.08
CA ASP A 174 26.06 16.19 7.50
C ASP A 174 24.94 16.86 8.26
N MET A 175 24.99 16.81 9.59
CA MET A 175 24.05 17.50 10.46
C MET A 175 23.95 18.99 10.12
N LYS A 176 25.09 19.65 9.88
CA LYS A 176 25.13 21.08 9.51
C LYS A 176 24.65 21.34 8.08
N SER A 177 24.71 20.34 7.22
CA SER A 177 24.22 20.42 5.83
C SER A 177 22.73 20.07 5.67
N LEU A 178 22.09 19.57 6.72
CA LEU A 178 20.68 19.18 6.66
C LEU A 178 19.81 20.39 6.27
N PRO A 179 18.88 20.21 5.32
CA PRO A 179 17.93 21.25 5.00
C PRO A 179 17.07 21.64 6.21
N LYS A 180 16.75 22.92 6.34
CA LYS A 180 15.87 23.41 7.41
C LYS A 180 14.40 23.27 7.03
N GLU A 181 14.09 23.37 5.74
CA GLU A 181 12.73 23.25 5.22
C GLU A 181 12.45 21.83 4.73
N ILE A 182 11.20 21.39 4.89
CA ILE A 182 10.75 20.07 4.42
C ILE A 182 10.85 19.95 2.89
N ILE A 183 10.55 21.03 2.16
CA ILE A 183 10.60 21.05 0.70
C ILE A 183 12.02 20.76 0.20
N ASP A 184 13.03 21.32 0.86
CA ASP A 184 14.41 21.12 0.50
C ASP A 184 14.88 19.67 0.76
N PHE A 185 14.31 18.98 1.76
CA PHE A 185 14.49 17.53 1.93
C PHE A 185 13.91 16.73 0.76
N TYR A 186 12.76 17.15 0.23
CA TYR A 186 12.18 16.50 -0.95
C TYR A 186 13.03 16.74 -2.20
N LYS A 187 13.54 17.97 -2.39
CA LYS A 187 14.48 18.29 -3.48
C LYS A 187 15.75 17.45 -3.39
N LEU A 188 16.34 17.34 -2.20
CA LEU A 188 17.50 16.47 -1.96
C LEU A 188 17.18 15.00 -2.29
N THR A 189 15.99 14.53 -1.91
CA THR A 189 15.54 13.16 -2.21
C THR A 189 15.44 12.92 -3.72
N ILE A 190 14.88 13.87 -4.48
CA ILE A 190 14.77 13.77 -5.93
C ILE A 190 16.14 13.78 -6.59
N ALA A 191 17.02 14.71 -6.20
CA ALA A 191 18.39 14.75 -6.71
C ALA A 191 19.14 13.42 -6.46
N ASP A 192 18.97 12.83 -5.28
CA ASP A 192 19.52 11.51 -4.95
C ASP A 192 18.93 10.39 -5.83
N LEU A 193 17.65 10.47 -6.21
CA LEU A 193 17.01 9.51 -7.11
C LEU A 193 17.50 9.69 -8.55
N GLU A 194 17.58 10.92 -9.04
CA GLU A 194 18.05 11.28 -10.37
C GLU A 194 19.51 10.88 -10.59
N ALA A 195 20.35 11.02 -9.55
CA ALA A 195 21.74 10.57 -9.61
C ALA A 195 21.87 9.04 -9.67
N ARG A 196 20.89 8.29 -9.15
CA ARG A 196 20.95 6.82 -9.03
C ARG A 196 20.27 6.09 -10.19
N TYR A 197 19.23 6.67 -10.79
CA TYR A 197 18.36 5.98 -11.73
C TYR A 197 18.31 6.63 -13.11
N PRO A 198 18.28 5.84 -14.18
CA PRO A 198 18.02 6.36 -15.52
C PRO A 198 16.58 6.89 -15.63
N PRO A 199 16.28 7.74 -16.64
CA PRO A 199 14.95 8.32 -16.84
C PRO A 199 13.81 7.30 -16.91
N GLU A 200 14.04 6.12 -17.46
CA GLU A 200 13.03 5.05 -17.55
C GLU A 200 12.63 4.50 -16.17
N GLU A 201 13.59 4.32 -15.25
CA GLU A 201 13.31 3.88 -13.88
C GLU A 201 12.70 5.02 -13.05
N LEU A 202 13.11 6.27 -13.28
CA LEU A 202 12.46 7.44 -12.67
C LEU A 202 11.00 7.56 -13.10
N GLN A 203 10.69 7.25 -14.36
CA GLN A 203 9.30 7.23 -14.83
C GLN A 203 8.48 6.16 -14.09
N ARG A 204 9.07 5.00 -13.75
CA ARG A 204 8.40 3.99 -12.90
C ARG A 204 8.14 4.50 -11.48
N THR A 205 9.09 5.23 -10.90
CA THR A 205 8.91 5.92 -9.61
C THR A 205 7.76 6.93 -9.71
N ARG A 206 7.75 7.76 -10.76
CA ARG A 206 6.69 8.73 -11.02
C ARG A 206 5.33 8.06 -11.16
N THR A 207 5.23 6.97 -11.93
CA THR A 207 4.01 6.16 -12.07
C THR A 207 3.51 5.64 -10.73
N ALA A 208 4.38 5.15 -9.84
CA ALA A 208 3.98 4.70 -8.51
C ALA A 208 3.43 5.83 -7.65
N LEU A 209 4.07 7.00 -7.67
CA LEU A 209 3.60 8.19 -6.95
C LEU A 209 2.26 8.70 -7.51
N MET A 210 2.11 8.73 -8.84
CA MET A 210 0.86 9.10 -9.51
C MET A 210 -0.28 8.16 -9.15
N TRP A 211 -0.03 6.84 -9.10
CA TRP A 211 -1.03 5.87 -8.65
C TRP A 211 -1.51 6.15 -7.23
N VAL A 212 -0.60 6.40 -6.29
CA VAL A 212 -0.95 6.71 -4.90
C VAL A 212 -1.73 8.02 -4.81
N VAL A 213 -1.39 9.03 -5.62
CA VAL A 213 -2.11 10.31 -5.65
C VAL A 213 -3.47 10.20 -6.30
N GLY A 214 -3.58 9.62 -7.51
CA GLY A 214 -4.83 9.52 -8.26
C GLY A 214 -5.83 8.62 -7.55
N ALA A 215 -5.38 7.48 -7.01
CA ALA A 215 -6.27 6.57 -6.30
C ALA A 215 -6.87 7.17 -5.02
N SER A 216 -6.18 8.13 -4.39
CA SER A 216 -6.65 8.78 -3.15
C SER A 216 -7.98 9.52 -3.29
N ALA A 217 -8.41 9.85 -4.52
CA ALA A 217 -9.74 10.41 -4.79
C ALA A 217 -10.87 9.39 -4.60
N ILE A 218 -10.58 8.10 -4.74
CA ILE A 218 -11.53 6.98 -4.56
C ILE A 218 -11.37 6.41 -3.15
N ARG A 219 -10.17 5.89 -2.85
CA ARG A 219 -9.75 5.42 -1.52
C ARG A 219 -8.24 5.18 -1.49
N SER A 220 -7.66 5.11 -0.30
CA SER A 220 -6.26 4.70 -0.17
C SER A 220 -6.03 3.29 -0.73
N LEU A 221 -4.89 3.11 -1.41
CA LEU A 221 -4.50 1.83 -2.00
C LEU A 221 -3.93 0.89 -0.94
N ALA A 222 -4.16 -0.40 -1.12
CA ALA A 222 -3.40 -1.45 -0.47
C ALA A 222 -2.07 -1.70 -1.21
N LEU A 223 -1.07 -2.23 -0.50
CA LEU A 223 0.25 -2.53 -1.07
C LEU A 223 0.17 -3.53 -2.23
N GLY A 224 -0.68 -4.54 -2.12
CA GLY A 224 -0.94 -5.53 -3.17
C GLY A 224 -1.64 -4.93 -4.39
N GLU A 225 -2.50 -3.93 -4.19
CA GLU A 225 -3.16 -3.19 -5.28
C GLU A 225 -2.12 -2.38 -6.06
N LEU A 226 -1.26 -1.62 -5.37
CA LEU A 226 -0.19 -0.88 -6.03
C LEU A 226 0.79 -1.81 -6.76
N TYR A 227 1.12 -2.97 -6.16
CA TYR A 227 1.97 -3.96 -6.81
C TYR A 227 1.45 -4.36 -8.18
N GLU A 228 0.18 -4.75 -8.25
CA GLU A 228 -0.44 -5.21 -9.49
C GLU A 228 -0.69 -4.05 -10.47
N ALA A 229 -1.04 -2.87 -9.96
CA ALA A 229 -1.18 -1.63 -10.75
C ALA A 229 0.11 -1.28 -11.51
N LEU A 230 1.28 -1.46 -10.89
CA LEU A 230 2.58 -1.26 -11.54
C LEU A 230 2.95 -2.35 -12.54
N CYS A 231 2.24 -3.48 -12.53
CA CYS A 231 2.41 -4.56 -13.50
C CYS A 231 1.54 -4.37 -14.73
N VAL A 232 0.54 -3.49 -14.72
CA VAL A 232 -0.32 -3.25 -15.89
C VAL A 232 0.52 -2.62 -17.01
N PRO A 233 0.54 -3.22 -18.21
CA PRO A 233 1.25 -2.64 -19.35
C PRO A 233 0.68 -1.25 -19.68
N THR A 234 1.57 -0.30 -19.95
CA THR A 234 1.17 1.00 -20.52
C THR A 234 1.04 0.88 -22.04
N ALA A 235 0.19 1.71 -22.66
CA ALA A 235 -0.13 1.65 -24.09
C ALA A 235 1.09 1.57 -25.05
N THR A 236 2.23 2.13 -24.63
CA THR A 236 3.50 2.04 -25.37
C THR A 236 4.09 0.63 -25.50
N ALA A 237 3.68 -0.32 -24.66
CA ALA A 237 4.20 -1.70 -24.63
C ALA A 237 3.32 -2.72 -25.37
N GLU A 238 2.15 -2.30 -25.86
CA GLU A 238 1.09 -3.19 -26.37
C GLU A 238 1.44 -3.87 -27.71
N SER A 239 2.41 -3.36 -28.47
CA SER A 239 2.63 -3.78 -29.85
C SER A 239 3.16 -5.21 -30.04
N ASN A 240 3.56 -5.92 -28.98
CA ASN A 240 4.19 -7.25 -29.10
C ASN A 240 3.56 -8.38 -28.25
N GLN A 241 2.54 -8.12 -27.42
CA GLN A 241 2.05 -9.10 -26.41
C GLN A 241 0.76 -9.84 -26.77
N THR A 242 0.11 -9.53 -27.88
CA THR A 242 -1.24 -9.99 -28.25
C THR A 242 -1.37 -11.49 -28.60
N ARG A 243 -0.36 -12.33 -28.36
CA ARG A 243 -0.38 -13.76 -28.78
C ARG A 243 0.13 -14.77 -27.75
N CYS A 244 0.44 -14.35 -26.53
CA CYS A 244 0.93 -15.29 -25.51
C CYS A 244 -0.24 -15.81 -24.65
N ASN A 245 -0.30 -17.13 -24.43
CA ASN A 245 -1.21 -17.78 -23.47
C ASN A 245 -0.84 -17.50 -21.99
N LEU A 246 -0.01 -16.49 -21.73
CA LEU A 246 0.47 -16.12 -20.40
C LEU A 246 -0.24 -14.86 -19.95
N ASP A 247 -0.58 -14.79 -18.67
CA ASP A 247 -1.21 -13.62 -18.07
C ASP A 247 -0.26 -12.40 -18.19
N PRO A 248 -0.65 -11.35 -18.94
CA PRO A 248 0.22 -10.21 -19.21
C PRO A 248 0.51 -9.37 -17.96
N ILE A 249 -0.37 -9.39 -16.95
CA ILE A 249 -0.16 -8.69 -15.68
C ILE A 249 0.86 -9.48 -14.85
N ALA A 250 0.68 -10.79 -14.71
CA ALA A 250 1.60 -11.63 -13.94
C ALA A 250 3.01 -11.70 -14.55
N ASN A 251 3.11 -11.60 -15.88
CA ASN A 251 4.35 -11.72 -16.65
C ASN A 251 4.87 -10.38 -17.19
N SER A 252 4.44 -9.28 -16.58
CA SER A 252 4.80 -7.94 -17.05
C SER A 252 6.32 -7.68 -16.95
N PRO A 253 6.97 -7.12 -17.98
CA PRO A 253 8.38 -6.76 -17.94
C PRO A 253 8.66 -5.56 -17.01
N THR A 254 7.63 -4.81 -16.60
CA THR A 254 7.75 -3.70 -15.64
C THR A 254 7.62 -4.16 -14.19
N ARG A 255 7.30 -5.44 -13.97
CA ARG A 255 7.09 -6.05 -12.66
C ARG A 255 8.33 -5.90 -11.77
N ILE A 256 8.10 -5.48 -10.52
CA ILE A 256 9.13 -5.53 -9.49
C ILE A 256 9.34 -6.99 -9.08
N HIS A 257 10.50 -7.56 -9.44
CA HIS A 257 10.86 -8.93 -9.08
C HIS A 257 11.16 -9.02 -7.58
N ALA A 258 10.12 -9.31 -6.79
CA ALA A 258 10.20 -9.52 -5.35
C ALA A 258 9.70 -10.93 -5.02
N LYS A 259 10.42 -11.64 -4.13
CA LYS A 259 10.02 -12.98 -3.67
C LYS A 259 9.06 -12.92 -2.46
N SER A 260 8.97 -11.77 -1.80
CA SER A 260 8.15 -11.53 -0.62
C SER A 260 7.66 -10.09 -0.59
N TRP A 261 6.58 -9.85 0.16
CA TRP A 261 6.02 -8.50 0.36
C TRP A 261 7.01 -7.54 1.03
N LEU A 262 7.86 -8.05 1.93
CA LEU A 262 8.94 -7.26 2.51
C LEU A 262 9.97 -6.85 1.46
N ALA A 263 10.35 -7.75 0.55
CA ALA A 263 11.27 -7.43 -0.54
C ALA A 263 10.65 -6.41 -1.51
N PHE A 264 9.36 -6.53 -1.82
CA PHE A 264 8.64 -5.55 -2.64
C PHE A 264 8.62 -4.17 -1.97
N TYR A 265 8.25 -4.11 -0.68
CA TYR A 265 8.25 -2.87 0.09
C TYR A 265 9.64 -2.22 0.14
N ARG A 266 10.71 -3.00 0.36
CA ARG A 266 12.08 -2.48 0.32
C ARG A 266 12.44 -1.90 -1.05
N GLN A 267 12.12 -2.60 -2.13
CA GLN A 267 12.36 -2.09 -3.50
C GLN A 267 11.55 -0.82 -3.77
N LEU A 268 10.31 -0.75 -3.31
CA LEU A 268 9.46 0.44 -3.43
C LEU A 268 10.05 1.63 -2.66
N ARG A 269 10.54 1.41 -1.44
CA ARG A 269 11.21 2.43 -0.62
C ARG A 269 12.52 2.90 -1.24
N VAL A 270 13.27 2.00 -1.88
CA VAL A 270 14.50 2.34 -2.60
C VAL A 270 14.20 3.23 -3.81
N ARG A 271 13.11 2.95 -4.54
CA ARG A 271 12.68 3.70 -5.73
C ARG A 271 12.00 5.03 -5.44
N CYS A 272 11.12 5.08 -4.44
CA CYS A 272 10.32 6.25 -4.11
C CYS A 272 10.90 7.06 -2.95
N GLY A 273 11.98 6.57 -2.33
CA GLY A 273 12.59 7.21 -1.18
C GLY A 273 11.62 7.31 0.01
N PRO A 274 11.75 8.35 0.86
CA PRO A 274 10.82 8.62 1.94
C PRO A 274 9.48 9.21 1.46
N LEU A 275 9.24 9.39 0.15
CA LEU A 275 8.01 10.05 -0.31
C LEU A 275 6.75 9.20 -0.10
N LEU A 276 6.91 7.89 0.07
CA LEU A 276 5.84 6.94 0.38
C LEU A 276 6.02 6.34 1.77
N GLU A 277 4.89 6.04 2.41
CA GLU A 277 4.86 5.21 3.61
C GLU A 277 3.79 4.11 3.51
N VAL A 278 4.08 2.99 4.17
CA VAL A 278 3.14 1.89 4.34
C VAL A 278 2.61 1.95 5.77
N ILE A 279 1.30 2.12 5.90
CA ILE A 279 0.59 2.16 7.18
C ILE A 279 0.30 0.73 7.61
N ILE A 280 0.96 0.33 8.69
CA ILE A 280 0.67 -0.91 9.38
C ILE A 280 -0.50 -0.63 10.32
N PRO A 281 -1.65 -1.32 10.15
CA PRO A 281 -2.76 -1.20 11.08
C PRO A 281 -2.24 -1.48 12.51
N PRO A 282 -2.56 -0.63 13.50
CA PRO A 282 -2.16 -0.90 14.88
C PRO A 282 -2.74 -2.26 15.25
N SER A 283 -1.87 -3.25 15.46
CA SER A 283 -2.31 -4.49 16.09
C SER A 283 -2.88 -4.09 17.45
N ARG A 284 -4.03 -4.64 17.82
CA ARG A 284 -4.79 -4.26 19.03
C ARG A 284 -3.97 -4.35 20.34
N GLU A 285 -2.74 -4.82 20.31
CA GLU A 285 -1.96 -5.21 21.47
C GLU A 285 -0.69 -4.38 21.72
N THR A 286 -0.12 -3.63 20.76
CA THR A 286 1.08 -2.81 21.08
C THR A 286 1.26 -1.59 20.18
N GLY A 287 1.64 -0.47 20.80
CA GLY A 287 1.98 0.79 20.15
C GLY A 287 3.01 0.62 19.04
N SER A 288 2.77 1.35 17.96
CA SER A 288 3.40 1.33 16.65
C SER A 288 4.92 1.52 16.66
N SER A 289 5.65 0.41 16.65
CA SER A 289 6.98 0.33 16.05
C SER A 289 7.05 -0.92 15.20
N PHE A 290 7.63 -0.79 14.00
CA PHE A 290 7.96 -1.90 13.10
C PHE A 290 8.84 -2.88 13.90
N ARG A 291 8.29 -4.00 14.35
CA ARG A 291 9.15 -5.07 14.87
C ARG A 291 9.94 -5.59 13.67
N LYS A 292 11.19 -6.00 13.91
CA LYS A 292 12.03 -6.72 12.93
C LYS A 292 11.30 -7.90 12.28
N ASP A 293 10.30 -8.44 12.98
CA ASP A 293 9.47 -9.57 12.59
C ASP A 293 8.06 -9.19 12.10
N THR A 294 7.77 -7.89 11.91
CA THR A 294 6.47 -7.49 11.34
C THR A 294 6.41 -7.94 9.89
N GLU A 295 5.70 -9.03 9.65
CA GLU A 295 5.40 -9.52 8.32
C GLU A 295 4.64 -8.45 7.54
N ILE A 296 5.20 -8.05 6.39
CA ILE A 296 4.54 -7.09 5.52
C ILE A 296 3.41 -7.79 4.80
N ASN A 297 2.21 -7.26 4.96
CA ASN A 297 1.02 -7.83 4.39
C ASN A 297 0.56 -7.02 3.15
N PRO A 298 0.08 -7.66 2.07
CA PRO A 298 -0.44 -6.98 0.89
C PRO A 298 -1.64 -6.06 1.17
N HIS A 299 -2.37 -6.27 2.26
CA HIS A 299 -3.52 -5.47 2.65
C HIS A 299 -3.13 -4.18 3.39
N PHE A 300 -1.84 -3.97 3.71
CA PHE A 300 -1.40 -2.73 4.34
C PHE A 300 -1.61 -1.54 3.40
N THR A 301 -2.08 -0.44 3.95
CA THR A 301 -2.37 0.77 3.17
C THR A 301 -1.07 1.47 2.79
N ILE A 302 -0.97 1.91 1.55
CA ILE A 302 0.11 2.77 1.08
C ILE A 302 -0.40 4.18 0.81
N GLN A 303 0.38 5.17 1.24
CA GLN A 303 0.08 6.58 1.05
C GLN A 303 1.35 7.40 0.86
N LEU A 304 1.19 8.64 0.43
CA LEU A 304 2.27 9.61 0.52
C LEU A 304 2.62 9.85 1.99
N LEU A 305 3.90 10.10 2.28
CA LEU A 305 4.38 10.37 3.63
C LEU A 305 3.62 11.53 4.31
N HIS A 306 3.23 12.54 3.54
CA HIS A 306 2.46 13.68 4.01
C HIS A 306 1.80 14.43 2.85
N ARG A 307 0.78 15.25 3.13
CA ARG A 307 0.12 16.11 2.11
C ARG A 307 1.10 17.05 1.41
N THR A 308 2.13 17.55 2.12
CA THR A 308 3.17 18.40 1.52
C THR A 308 3.97 17.72 0.42
N VAL A 309 4.06 16.39 0.41
CA VAL A 309 4.67 15.64 -0.70
C VAL A 309 3.81 15.77 -1.95
N LYS A 310 2.47 15.71 -1.80
CA LYS A 310 1.54 15.89 -2.91
C LYS A 310 1.69 17.28 -3.52
N ASP A 311 1.64 18.31 -2.66
CA ASP A 311 1.79 19.71 -3.07
C ASP A 311 3.12 19.93 -3.81
N PHE A 312 4.21 19.34 -3.29
CA PHE A 312 5.54 19.38 -3.89
C PHE A 312 5.60 18.69 -5.26
N LEU A 313 5.07 17.47 -5.40
CA LEU A 313 5.02 16.72 -6.67
C LEU A 313 4.17 17.41 -7.74
N MET A 314 3.23 18.27 -7.33
CA MET A 314 2.43 19.09 -8.24
C MET A 314 3.11 20.39 -8.66
N SER A 315 4.20 20.76 -8.00
CA SER A 315 5.00 21.93 -8.37
C SER A 315 6.07 21.53 -9.38
N ALA A 316 5.85 21.92 -10.64
CA ALA A 316 6.78 21.64 -11.75
C ALA A 316 8.19 22.20 -11.50
N ASP A 317 8.28 23.38 -10.90
CA ASP A 317 9.55 24.04 -10.62
C ASP A 317 10.34 23.37 -9.51
N GLU A 318 9.66 22.70 -8.57
CA GLU A 318 10.31 22.11 -7.39
C GLU A 318 10.60 20.63 -7.53
N SER A 319 9.71 19.86 -8.14
CA SER A 319 9.80 18.39 -8.18
C SER A 319 10.47 17.82 -9.43
N GLY A 320 10.82 18.67 -10.41
CA GLY A 320 11.67 18.29 -11.53
C GLY A 320 11.14 17.08 -12.31
N SER A 321 11.95 16.02 -12.43
CA SER A 321 11.60 14.81 -13.20
C SER A 321 10.39 14.03 -12.67
N LEU A 322 10.03 14.21 -11.40
CA LEU A 322 8.87 13.55 -10.78
C LEU A 322 7.61 14.42 -10.78
N ALA A 323 7.64 15.61 -11.37
CA ALA A 323 6.50 16.53 -11.39
C ALA A 323 5.30 15.96 -12.17
N PHE A 324 4.07 16.13 -11.66
CA PHE A 324 2.85 15.82 -12.39
C PHE A 324 1.65 16.60 -11.84
N THR A 325 0.64 16.86 -12.67
CA THR A 325 -0.61 17.47 -12.23
C THR A 325 -1.56 16.42 -11.64
N GLN A 326 -2.55 16.84 -10.84
CA GLN A 326 -3.62 15.94 -10.37
C GLN A 326 -4.33 15.26 -11.54
N ASN A 327 -4.61 16.02 -12.61
CA ASN A 327 -5.24 15.49 -13.83
C ASN A 327 -4.37 14.42 -14.50
N ASP A 328 -3.04 14.55 -14.52
CA ASP A 328 -2.16 13.51 -15.05
C ASP A 328 -2.28 12.22 -14.23
N ALA A 329 -2.30 12.34 -12.89
CA ALA A 329 -2.44 11.20 -11.98
C ALA A 329 -3.81 10.51 -12.15
N ASP A 330 -4.89 11.29 -12.21
CA ASP A 330 -6.25 10.77 -12.40
C ASP A 330 -6.39 10.07 -13.75
N ASN A 331 -5.89 10.68 -14.84
CA ASN A 331 -5.92 10.08 -16.16
C ASN A 331 -5.09 8.80 -16.24
N LEU A 332 -3.90 8.77 -15.63
CA LEU A 332 -3.08 7.57 -15.56
C LEU A 332 -3.83 6.44 -14.85
N VAL A 333 -4.37 6.71 -13.67
CA VAL A 333 -5.13 5.72 -12.89
C VAL A 333 -6.32 5.22 -13.69
N TRP A 334 -7.12 6.14 -14.25
CA TRP A 334 -8.27 5.82 -15.07
C TRP A 334 -7.93 4.91 -16.27
N GLN A 335 -6.96 5.32 -17.10
CA GLN A 335 -6.53 4.53 -18.27
C GLN A 335 -6.04 3.15 -17.85
N THR A 336 -5.24 3.09 -16.79
CA THR A 336 -4.67 1.83 -16.33
C THR A 336 -5.74 0.90 -15.74
N MET A 337 -6.81 1.43 -15.11
CA MET A 337 -7.95 0.63 -14.66
C MET A 337 -8.72 0.00 -15.83
N HIS A 338 -8.93 0.73 -16.94
CA HIS A 338 -9.55 0.17 -18.14
C HIS A 338 -8.68 -0.91 -18.78
N THR A 339 -7.38 -0.64 -18.97
CA THR A 339 -6.44 -1.66 -19.45
C THR A 339 -6.43 -2.87 -18.53
N TYR A 340 -6.47 -2.66 -17.22
CA TYR A 340 -6.56 -3.75 -16.25
C TYR A 340 -7.82 -4.59 -16.45
N LEU A 341 -8.99 -3.98 -16.66
CA LEU A 341 -10.24 -4.73 -16.92
C LEU A 341 -10.16 -5.54 -18.20
N ASP A 342 -9.66 -4.95 -19.29
CA ASP A 342 -9.49 -5.65 -20.57
C ASP A 342 -8.56 -6.87 -20.44
N LEU A 343 -7.54 -6.79 -19.56
CA LEU A 343 -6.60 -7.88 -19.34
C LEU A 343 -7.08 -8.90 -18.29
N ALA A 344 -7.61 -8.44 -17.17
CA ALA A 344 -7.99 -9.28 -16.03
C ALA A 344 -9.34 -9.98 -16.24
N LEU A 345 -10.29 -9.29 -16.89
CA LEU A 345 -11.62 -9.78 -17.25
C LEU A 345 -11.86 -9.53 -18.75
N PRO A 346 -11.12 -10.23 -19.62
CA PRO A 346 -11.21 -10.04 -21.07
C PRO A 346 -12.63 -10.30 -21.54
N LYS A 347 -13.08 -9.62 -22.60
CA LYS A 347 -14.44 -9.83 -23.15
C LYS A 347 -14.57 -11.13 -23.94
N ASP A 348 -13.44 -11.60 -24.47
CA ASP A 348 -13.33 -12.80 -25.28
C ASP A 348 -12.44 -13.84 -24.60
N ALA A 349 -12.61 -15.11 -25.00
CA ALA A 349 -11.83 -16.21 -24.42
C ALA A 349 -10.34 -16.05 -24.76
N VAL A 350 -9.50 -16.11 -23.73
CA VAL A 350 -8.03 -16.06 -23.85
C VAL A 350 -7.40 -17.18 -23.03
N GLY A 351 -6.25 -17.69 -23.47
CA GLY A 351 -5.65 -18.89 -22.89
C GLY A 351 -5.21 -18.78 -21.42
N TYR A 352 -5.02 -17.56 -20.89
CA TYR A 352 -4.58 -17.33 -19.50
C TYR A 352 -5.73 -17.06 -18.53
N CYS A 353 -6.93 -16.72 -19.03
CA CYS A 353 -8.10 -16.44 -18.20
C CYS A 353 -9.03 -17.65 -18.29
N PRO A 354 -9.23 -18.39 -17.19
CA PRO A 354 -10.02 -19.64 -17.18
C PRO A 354 -11.51 -19.31 -17.25
N VAL A 355 -11.95 -18.91 -18.43
CA VAL A 355 -13.35 -18.71 -18.79
C VAL A 355 -13.80 -19.93 -19.57
N PRO A 356 -15.04 -20.43 -19.39
CA PRO A 356 -15.59 -21.49 -20.23
C PRO A 356 -15.47 -21.12 -21.71
N ALA A 357 -14.54 -21.77 -22.41
CA ALA A 357 -14.32 -21.54 -23.82
C ALA A 357 -15.19 -22.50 -24.66
N SER A 358 -16.17 -21.91 -25.32
CA SER A 358 -16.80 -22.32 -26.59
C SER A 358 -17.62 -23.61 -26.64
N GLU A 359 -18.50 -23.63 -27.64
CA GLU A 359 -19.53 -24.62 -28.01
C GLU A 359 -19.08 -26.10 -28.05
N ASP A 360 -17.77 -26.38 -28.01
CA ASP A 360 -17.19 -27.71 -28.24
C ASP A 360 -16.78 -28.49 -26.98
N HIS A 361 -16.90 -27.90 -25.78
CA HIS A 361 -16.56 -28.60 -24.54
C HIS A 361 -17.80 -29.02 -23.74
N ASP A 362 -17.93 -30.33 -23.49
CA ASP A 362 -18.93 -30.91 -22.60
C ASP A 362 -19.01 -30.10 -21.30
N MET A 363 -20.18 -29.52 -21.04
CA MET A 363 -20.48 -28.56 -19.98
C MET A 363 -20.25 -29.12 -18.55
N PHE A 364 -20.06 -30.44 -18.43
CA PHE A 364 -19.72 -31.16 -17.19
C PHE A 364 -18.27 -31.68 -17.17
N GLY A 365 -17.51 -31.49 -18.25
CA GLY A 365 -16.21 -32.09 -18.51
C GLY A 365 -14.99 -31.25 -18.12
N ALA A 366 -15.16 -30.01 -17.68
CA ALA A 366 -14.07 -29.27 -17.06
C ALA A 366 -14.37 -28.99 -15.57
N PRO A 367 -14.35 -30.02 -14.69
CA PRO A 367 -14.41 -29.86 -13.24
C PRO A 367 -13.33 -28.92 -12.67
N ASN A 368 -12.43 -28.42 -13.52
CA ASN A 368 -11.34 -27.53 -13.18
C ASN A 368 -11.63 -26.04 -13.46
N VAL A 369 -12.73 -25.65 -14.11
CA VAL A 369 -12.95 -24.21 -14.42
C VAL A 369 -13.22 -23.39 -13.17
N VAL A 370 -14.17 -23.81 -12.33
CA VAL A 370 -14.46 -23.11 -11.06
C VAL A 370 -13.19 -23.01 -10.19
N PRO A 371 -12.47 -24.12 -9.92
CA PRO A 371 -11.16 -24.04 -9.24
C PRO A 371 -10.19 -23.06 -9.90
N ALA A 372 -9.94 -23.20 -11.19
CA ALA A 372 -8.95 -22.39 -11.91
C ALA A 372 -9.31 -20.90 -11.89
N MET A 373 -10.59 -20.56 -12.02
CA MET A 373 -11.05 -19.18 -12.02
C MET A 373 -11.03 -18.57 -10.63
N VAL A 374 -11.38 -19.31 -9.59
CA VAL A 374 -11.21 -18.82 -8.20
C VAL A 374 -9.72 -18.63 -7.88
N GLU A 375 -8.85 -19.56 -8.27
CA GLU A 375 -7.39 -19.43 -8.10
C GLU A 375 -6.81 -18.27 -8.92
N TYR A 376 -7.35 -18.03 -10.12
CA TYR A 376 -7.00 -16.87 -10.93
C TYR A 376 -7.40 -15.57 -10.25
N LEU A 377 -8.63 -15.46 -9.76
CA LEU A 377 -9.14 -14.29 -9.04
C LEU A 377 -8.42 -14.05 -7.70
N GLU A 378 -7.87 -15.08 -7.06
CA GLU A 378 -7.05 -14.92 -5.85
C GLU A 378 -5.81 -14.05 -6.13
N ASN A 379 -5.26 -14.12 -7.34
CA ASN A 379 -4.06 -13.37 -7.72
C ASN A 379 -4.36 -11.94 -8.20
N LYS A 380 -5.65 -11.53 -8.25
CA LYS A 380 -6.11 -10.21 -8.70
C LYS A 380 -6.34 -9.26 -7.53
N ASN A 381 -5.25 -8.72 -6.99
CA ASN A 381 -5.27 -7.78 -5.87
C ASN A 381 -5.93 -6.44 -6.21
N LEU A 382 -5.81 -5.95 -7.43
CA LEU A 382 -6.32 -4.64 -7.88
C LEU A 382 -7.80 -4.68 -8.29
N LEU A 383 -8.36 -5.86 -8.56
CA LEU A 383 -9.70 -6.00 -9.13
C LEU A 383 -10.81 -5.38 -8.27
N GLU A 384 -10.80 -5.61 -6.95
CA GLU A 384 -11.74 -4.97 -6.03
C GLU A 384 -11.72 -3.43 -6.13
N PHE A 385 -10.53 -2.83 -6.16
CA PHE A 385 -10.38 -1.38 -6.30
C PHE A 385 -11.02 -0.89 -7.60
N VAL A 386 -10.73 -1.57 -8.71
CA VAL A 386 -11.21 -1.23 -10.04
C VAL A 386 -12.73 -1.36 -10.15
N LEU A 387 -13.31 -2.44 -9.63
CA LEU A 387 -14.77 -2.65 -9.61
C LEU A 387 -15.51 -1.62 -8.76
N THR A 388 -14.83 -1.02 -7.78
CA THR A 388 -15.39 0.07 -6.96
C THR A 388 -15.30 1.42 -7.65
N ALA A 389 -14.24 1.63 -8.45
CA ALA A 389 -13.89 2.92 -9.02
C ALA A 389 -14.51 3.19 -10.39
N VAL A 390 -14.61 2.16 -11.24
CA VAL A 390 -15.07 2.27 -12.62
C VAL A 390 -16.61 2.27 -12.65
N PRO A 391 -17.26 3.16 -13.43
CA PRO A 391 -18.70 3.19 -13.59
C PRO A 391 -19.27 1.85 -14.08
N GLU A 392 -20.48 1.54 -13.63
CA GLU A 392 -21.16 0.27 -13.94
C GLU A 392 -21.29 0.01 -15.45
N ASP A 393 -21.58 1.04 -16.24
CA ASP A 393 -21.74 0.93 -17.71
C ASP A 393 -20.47 0.41 -18.40
N ASP A 394 -19.30 0.76 -17.87
CA ASP A 394 -18.01 0.31 -18.40
C ASP A 394 -17.61 -1.07 -17.86
N LEU A 395 -18.07 -1.43 -16.65
CA LEU A 395 -17.81 -2.73 -16.02
C LEU A 395 -18.64 -3.86 -16.63
N LEU A 396 -19.91 -3.59 -16.93
CA LEU A 396 -20.88 -4.60 -17.35
C LEU A 396 -20.37 -5.47 -18.50
N PRO A 397 -19.87 -4.93 -19.63
CA PRO A 397 -19.37 -5.75 -20.73
C PRO A 397 -18.30 -6.79 -20.33
N HIS A 398 -17.48 -6.49 -19.32
CA HIS A 398 -16.46 -7.41 -18.81
C HIS A 398 -17.06 -8.49 -17.91
N LEU A 399 -18.05 -8.13 -17.08
CA LEU A 399 -18.72 -9.09 -16.18
C LEU A 399 -19.67 -10.04 -16.94
N MET A 400 -20.10 -9.67 -18.15
CA MET A 400 -20.89 -10.54 -19.02
C MET A 400 -20.14 -11.80 -19.48
N ILE A 401 -18.82 -11.88 -19.27
CA ILE A 401 -18.09 -13.12 -19.52
C ILE A 401 -18.59 -14.29 -18.64
N PHE A 402 -19.12 -13.99 -17.46
CA PHE A 402 -19.76 -15.00 -16.61
C PHE A 402 -21.12 -15.41 -17.18
N GLU A 403 -21.83 -14.55 -17.91
CA GLU A 403 -23.02 -14.99 -18.65
C GLU A 403 -22.69 -16.02 -19.72
N ARG A 404 -21.56 -15.85 -20.43
CA ARG A 404 -21.08 -16.83 -21.42
C ARG A 404 -20.69 -18.17 -20.80
N SER A 405 -20.49 -18.21 -19.48
CA SER A 405 -20.32 -19.47 -18.74
C SER A 405 -21.60 -20.30 -18.67
N PHE A 406 -22.76 -19.67 -18.94
CA PHE A 406 -24.06 -20.33 -19.06
C PHE A 406 -24.35 -20.53 -20.55
N PHE A 407 -24.44 -21.78 -21.00
CA PHE A 407 -24.72 -22.08 -22.41
C PHE A 407 -26.24 -22.12 -22.66
N PRO A 408 -26.86 -21.08 -23.27
CA PRO A 408 -28.32 -20.98 -23.32
C PRO A 408 -29.01 -22.17 -24.02
N PRO A 409 -28.49 -22.75 -25.13
CA PRO A 409 -29.12 -23.91 -25.76
C PRO A 409 -29.16 -25.17 -24.89
N LEU A 410 -28.16 -25.37 -24.02
CA LEU A 410 -28.14 -26.53 -23.11
C LEU A 410 -29.10 -26.31 -21.93
N MET A 411 -29.36 -25.06 -21.55
CA MET A 411 -30.36 -24.73 -20.54
C MET A 411 -31.78 -25.02 -21.03
N GLU A 412 -32.06 -24.71 -22.31
CA GLU A 412 -33.32 -25.09 -22.96
C GLU A 412 -33.49 -26.63 -23.03
N ILE A 413 -32.40 -27.38 -23.26
CA ILE A 413 -32.42 -28.85 -23.30
C ILE A 413 -32.61 -29.47 -21.92
N ALA A 414 -32.00 -28.90 -20.87
CA ALA A 414 -32.03 -29.46 -19.52
C ALA A 414 -33.34 -29.16 -18.77
N GLY A 415 -34.15 -28.20 -19.24
CA GLY A 415 -35.39 -27.79 -18.59
C GLY A 415 -35.19 -27.20 -17.18
N THR A 416 -33.96 -26.80 -16.85
CA THR A 416 -33.59 -26.26 -15.55
C THR A 416 -33.90 -24.77 -15.50
N ASP A 417 -34.47 -24.31 -14.39
CA ASP A 417 -34.72 -22.89 -14.15
C ASP A 417 -33.39 -22.11 -14.12
N TRP A 418 -33.38 -20.94 -14.79
CA TRP A 418 -32.20 -20.09 -14.91
C TRP A 418 -31.66 -19.69 -13.54
N ASP A 419 -32.56 -19.36 -12.61
CA ASP A 419 -32.21 -18.92 -11.26
C ASP A 419 -31.56 -20.06 -10.46
N GLN A 420 -32.00 -21.30 -10.65
CA GLN A 420 -31.40 -22.46 -10.01
C GLN A 420 -29.98 -22.73 -10.52
N MET A 421 -29.75 -22.64 -11.83
CA MET A 421 -28.40 -22.83 -12.38
C MET A 421 -27.44 -21.71 -11.98
N LEU A 422 -27.89 -20.45 -12.04
CA LEU A 422 -27.10 -19.31 -11.55
C LEU A 422 -26.76 -19.49 -10.07
N GLN A 423 -27.71 -19.93 -9.25
CA GLN A 423 -27.49 -20.23 -7.84
C GLN A 423 -26.44 -21.33 -7.63
N GLU A 424 -26.51 -22.45 -8.37
CA GLU A 424 -25.55 -23.56 -8.23
C GLU A 424 -24.13 -23.17 -8.69
N VAL A 425 -24.02 -22.44 -9.80
CA VAL A 425 -22.73 -21.95 -10.31
C VAL A 425 -22.13 -20.94 -9.34
N SER A 426 -22.87 -19.91 -8.94
CA SER A 426 -22.41 -18.94 -7.94
C SER A 426 -22.04 -19.62 -6.62
N PHE A 427 -22.85 -20.59 -6.17
CA PHE A 427 -22.55 -21.37 -4.97
C PHE A 427 -21.22 -22.13 -5.13
N SER A 428 -20.95 -22.73 -6.30
CA SER A 428 -19.71 -23.45 -6.56
C SER A 428 -18.47 -22.55 -6.46
N TYR A 429 -18.53 -21.34 -7.02
CA TYR A 429 -17.45 -20.34 -6.90
C TYR A 429 -17.20 -19.93 -5.44
N PHE A 430 -18.24 -19.51 -4.73
CA PHE A 430 -18.12 -19.09 -3.33
C PHE A 430 -17.70 -20.24 -2.40
N TYR A 431 -18.27 -21.43 -2.61
CA TYR A 431 -17.94 -22.62 -1.85
C TYR A 431 -16.48 -23.00 -2.02
N TYR A 432 -15.97 -23.02 -3.26
CA TYR A 432 -14.57 -23.33 -3.52
C TYR A 432 -13.64 -22.30 -2.87
N ALA A 433 -13.91 -21.00 -3.04
CA ALA A 433 -13.12 -19.93 -2.42
C ALA A 433 -13.08 -20.06 -0.89
N CYS A 434 -14.24 -20.26 -0.25
CA CYS A 434 -14.34 -20.45 1.19
C CYS A 434 -13.66 -21.74 1.66
N HIS A 435 -13.84 -22.85 0.92
CA HIS A 435 -13.27 -24.15 1.28
C HIS A 435 -11.75 -24.16 1.22
N ARG A 436 -11.18 -23.40 0.29
CA ARG A 436 -9.73 -23.26 0.11
C ARG A 436 -9.12 -22.11 0.92
N GLY A 437 -9.94 -21.30 1.60
CA GLY A 437 -9.47 -20.13 2.35
C GLY A 437 -8.94 -18.99 1.47
N LEU A 438 -9.40 -18.89 0.22
CA LEU A 438 -8.96 -17.92 -0.77
C LEU A 438 -9.69 -16.58 -0.56
N ALA A 439 -9.19 -15.81 0.41
CA ALA A 439 -9.85 -14.58 0.88
C ALA A 439 -9.90 -13.49 -0.19
N ARG A 440 -8.90 -13.38 -1.05
CA ARG A 440 -8.87 -12.37 -2.11
C ARG A 440 -9.87 -12.71 -3.22
N ALA A 441 -9.92 -13.97 -3.63
CA ALA A 441 -10.91 -14.45 -4.59
C ALA A 441 -12.33 -14.24 -4.08
N MET A 442 -12.57 -14.53 -2.78
CA MET A 442 -13.86 -14.24 -2.14
C MET A 442 -14.24 -12.76 -2.22
N THR A 443 -13.30 -11.87 -1.93
CA THR A 443 -13.51 -10.41 -1.97
C THR A 443 -13.81 -9.92 -3.40
N ASN A 444 -13.08 -10.44 -4.38
CA ASN A 444 -13.31 -10.16 -5.79
C ASN A 444 -14.68 -10.67 -6.25
N LEU A 445 -15.04 -11.92 -5.93
CA LEU A 445 -16.35 -12.48 -6.24
C LEU A 445 -17.50 -11.68 -5.61
N LEU A 446 -17.34 -11.22 -4.37
CA LEU A 446 -18.32 -10.36 -3.70
C LEU A 446 -18.45 -8.99 -4.38
N SER A 447 -17.34 -8.40 -4.82
CA SER A 447 -17.33 -7.11 -5.52
C SER A 447 -18.02 -7.22 -6.89
N MET A 448 -17.73 -8.29 -7.63
CA MET A 448 -18.39 -8.58 -8.91
C MET A 448 -19.89 -8.84 -8.71
N ALA A 449 -20.22 -9.61 -7.68
CA ALA A 449 -21.59 -9.87 -7.28
C ALA A 449 -22.34 -8.57 -6.95
N SER A 450 -21.74 -7.63 -6.22
CA SER A 450 -22.41 -6.36 -5.90
C SER A 450 -22.73 -5.53 -7.14
N VAL A 451 -21.82 -5.48 -8.12
CA VAL A 451 -22.07 -4.76 -9.39
C VAL A 451 -23.20 -5.45 -10.16
N LEU A 452 -23.14 -6.77 -10.33
CA LEU A 452 -24.17 -7.54 -11.03
C LEU A 452 -25.56 -7.43 -10.37
N LEU A 453 -25.62 -7.33 -9.04
CA LEU A 453 -26.89 -7.13 -8.34
C LEU A 453 -27.49 -5.78 -8.71
N VAL A 454 -26.74 -4.68 -8.60
CA VAL A 454 -27.26 -3.32 -8.81
C VAL A 454 -27.68 -3.09 -10.27
N SER A 455 -26.87 -3.53 -11.23
CA SER A 455 -27.01 -3.13 -12.63
C SER A 455 -27.92 -4.03 -13.48
N TRP A 456 -28.35 -5.20 -12.99
CA TRP A 456 -29.23 -6.10 -13.74
C TRP A 456 -30.74 -5.83 -13.53
N PRO A 457 -31.58 -5.92 -14.58
CA PRO A 457 -33.03 -5.77 -14.45
C PRO A 457 -33.63 -6.65 -13.33
N THR A 458 -34.38 -6.01 -12.43
CA THR A 458 -34.32 -6.20 -10.97
C THR A 458 -35.26 -7.25 -10.35
N LEU A 459 -35.79 -8.25 -11.06
CA LEU A 459 -36.85 -9.11 -10.45
C LEU A 459 -36.57 -10.61 -10.33
N LEU A 460 -35.63 -11.19 -11.07
CA LEU A 460 -35.44 -12.65 -11.04
C LEU A 460 -34.14 -13.10 -10.35
N ARG A 461 -33.07 -12.31 -10.37
CA ARG A 461 -31.71 -12.87 -10.13
C ARG A 461 -31.05 -12.52 -8.78
N TYR A 462 -31.61 -11.57 -8.02
CA TYR A 462 -31.16 -11.28 -6.64
C TYR A 462 -31.26 -12.50 -5.72
N GLY A 463 -32.28 -13.34 -5.96
CA GLY A 463 -32.52 -14.55 -5.20
C GLY A 463 -31.36 -15.53 -5.32
N ALA A 464 -30.87 -15.79 -6.53
CA ALA A 464 -29.88 -16.83 -6.79
C ALA A 464 -28.55 -16.57 -6.07
N LEU A 465 -27.99 -15.37 -6.22
CA LEU A 465 -26.69 -15.01 -5.65
C LEU A 465 -26.73 -14.88 -4.13
N ALA A 466 -27.76 -14.22 -3.60
CA ALA A 466 -27.97 -14.11 -2.15
C ALA A 466 -28.23 -15.50 -1.52
N THR A 467 -28.97 -16.38 -2.21
CA THR A 467 -29.21 -17.74 -1.74
C THR A 467 -27.95 -18.59 -1.81
N ALA A 468 -27.11 -18.45 -2.84
CA ALA A 468 -25.81 -19.09 -2.93
C ALA A 468 -24.89 -18.69 -1.76
N LEU A 469 -24.78 -17.39 -1.48
CA LEU A 469 -24.01 -16.87 -0.34
C LEU A 469 -24.56 -17.36 1.00
N LYS A 470 -25.89 -17.33 1.18
CA LYS A 470 -26.55 -17.84 2.39
C LYS A 470 -26.32 -19.34 2.57
N ARG A 471 -26.41 -20.12 1.49
CA ARG A 471 -26.13 -21.56 1.48
C ARG A 471 -24.68 -21.84 1.86
N CYS A 472 -23.72 -21.14 1.25
CA CYS A 472 -22.31 -21.24 1.59
C CYS A 472 -22.07 -20.92 3.08
N SER A 473 -22.58 -19.78 3.57
CA SER A 473 -22.49 -19.39 4.97
C SER A 473 -23.09 -20.44 5.93
N SER A 474 -24.24 -21.02 5.57
CA SER A 474 -24.91 -22.05 6.39
C SER A 474 -24.09 -23.35 6.47
N GLN A 475 -23.46 -23.78 5.37
CA GLN A 475 -22.64 -24.99 5.37
C GLN A 475 -21.39 -24.83 6.23
N PHE A 476 -20.69 -23.70 6.14
CA PHE A 476 -19.52 -23.44 6.99
C PHE A 476 -19.89 -23.28 8.46
N ARG A 477 -21.03 -22.64 8.76
CA ARG A 477 -21.54 -22.53 10.14
C ARG A 477 -21.83 -23.92 10.72
N ASN A 478 -22.50 -24.78 9.97
CA ASN A 478 -22.83 -26.13 10.41
C ASN A 478 -21.59 -27.01 10.58
N ALA A 479 -20.59 -26.87 9.69
CA ALA A 479 -19.30 -27.55 9.82
C ALA A 479 -18.58 -27.17 11.12
N ALA A 480 -18.53 -25.88 11.46
CA ALA A 480 -17.90 -25.39 12.69
C ALA A 480 -18.61 -25.85 13.98
N VAL A 481 -19.92 -26.11 13.94
CA VAL A 481 -20.69 -26.63 15.09
C VAL A 481 -20.54 -28.15 15.23
N SER A 482 -20.25 -28.86 14.14
CA SER A 482 -20.11 -30.34 14.13
C SER A 482 -18.74 -30.86 14.57
N THR A 483 -17.75 -29.99 14.75
CA THR A 483 -16.38 -30.37 15.16
C THR A 483 -16.22 -30.47 16.67
N ASP A 484 -16.83 -31.51 17.27
CA ASP A 484 -16.31 -32.19 18.47
C ASP A 484 -15.38 -33.38 18.08
N GLY A 485 -15.06 -33.52 16.80
CA GLY A 485 -14.06 -34.45 16.25
C GLY A 485 -12.69 -33.79 16.06
N PRO A 486 -11.61 -34.59 15.85
CA PRO A 486 -10.24 -34.08 15.80
C PRO A 486 -10.12 -32.96 14.77
N ALA A 487 -9.57 -31.83 15.20
CA ALA A 487 -9.45 -30.61 14.44
C ALA A 487 -8.95 -30.89 13.02
N VAL A 488 -9.74 -30.49 12.02
CA VAL A 488 -9.24 -30.34 10.65
C VAL A 488 -8.09 -29.33 10.77
N GLN A 489 -6.86 -29.83 10.61
CA GLN A 489 -5.71 -28.95 10.54
C GLN A 489 -6.00 -27.94 9.43
N PRO A 490 -5.97 -26.62 9.71
CA PRO A 490 -6.01 -25.64 8.64
C PRO A 490 -4.92 -26.05 7.67
N ALA A 491 -5.28 -26.28 6.40
CA ALA A 491 -4.31 -26.56 5.36
C ALA A 491 -3.20 -25.52 5.51
N ASP A 492 -1.95 -25.98 5.65
CA ASP A 492 -0.79 -25.12 5.83
C ASP A 492 -0.97 -23.90 4.93
N ALA A 493 -1.23 -22.76 5.55
CA ALA A 493 -1.29 -21.49 4.85
C ALA A 493 0.12 -21.29 4.31
N ALA A 494 0.35 -21.77 3.09
CA ALA A 494 1.61 -21.59 2.42
C ALA A 494 1.90 -20.09 2.49
N PRO A 495 3.09 -19.67 2.96
CA PRO A 495 3.41 -18.25 3.01
C PRO A 495 3.11 -17.69 1.63
N HIS A 496 2.29 -16.64 1.55
CA HIS A 496 1.92 -15.97 0.30
C HIS A 496 3.22 -15.44 -0.34
N GLN A 497 3.92 -16.30 -1.07
CA GLN A 497 5.05 -15.95 -1.88
C GLN A 497 4.51 -15.14 -3.04
N ILE A 498 5.10 -13.97 -3.27
CA ILE A 498 4.88 -13.25 -4.51
C ILE A 498 5.36 -14.19 -5.62
N LEU A 499 4.40 -14.75 -6.39
CA LEU A 499 4.54 -15.76 -7.44
C LEU A 499 6.00 -16.02 -7.84
N SER A 500 6.59 -17.05 -7.23
CA SER A 500 7.89 -17.59 -7.59
C SER A 500 7.69 -18.57 -8.75
N ASP A 501 7.73 -18.09 -9.99
CA ASP A 501 7.83 -18.98 -11.14
C ASP A 501 9.20 -19.66 -11.15
N ARG A 502 9.22 -20.97 -10.90
CA ARG A 502 10.36 -21.82 -11.25
C ARG A 502 10.43 -21.88 -12.77
N ALA A 503 11.27 -21.04 -13.38
CA ALA A 503 11.64 -21.19 -14.77
C ALA A 503 12.20 -22.61 -15.03
N PRO A 504 11.83 -23.29 -16.13
CA PRO A 504 12.39 -24.58 -16.48
C PRO A 504 13.89 -24.43 -16.69
N ARG A 505 14.70 -25.24 -15.99
CA ARG A 505 16.15 -25.29 -16.16
C ARG A 505 16.45 -25.58 -17.65
N PRO A 506 17.30 -24.80 -18.33
CA PRO A 506 17.73 -25.14 -19.68
C PRO A 506 18.46 -26.49 -19.63
N GLY A 507 18.00 -27.43 -20.48
CA GLY A 507 18.56 -28.77 -20.57
C GLY A 507 20.07 -28.73 -20.83
N ARG A 508 20.83 -29.50 -20.04
CA ARG A 508 22.25 -29.75 -20.31
C ARG A 508 22.40 -30.33 -21.73
N PRO A 509 23.34 -29.81 -22.55
CA PRO A 509 23.65 -30.43 -23.83
C PRO A 509 24.28 -31.80 -23.57
N THR A 510 23.66 -32.86 -24.08
CA THR A 510 24.24 -34.20 -24.13
C THR A 510 25.36 -34.20 -25.16
N ALA A 511 26.60 -34.22 -24.68
CA ALA A 511 27.76 -34.51 -25.52
C ALA A 511 27.65 -35.94 -26.05
N ARG A 512 27.51 -36.09 -27.37
CA ARG A 512 27.73 -37.36 -28.07
C ARG A 512 29.22 -37.65 -28.12
N ARG A 513 29.60 -38.85 -27.69
CA ARG A 513 30.68 -39.65 -28.28
C ARG A 513 30.16 -41.05 -28.52
#